data_AF-A0A3N2I1A4-F1
#
_entry.id   AF-A0A3N2I1A4-F1
#
_cell.length_a   1.000
_cell.length_b   1.000
_cell.length_c   1.000
_cell.angle_alpha   90.00
_cell.angle_beta   90.00
_cell.angle_gamma   90.00
#
_symmetry.space_group_name_H-M   'P 1'
#
loop_
_entity.id
_entity.type
_entity.pdbx_description
1 polymer ?
#
loop_
_entity_poly.entity_id
_entity_poly.type
_entity_poly.pdbx_seq_one_letter_code
_entity_poly.pdbx_strand_id
1 'polypeptide(L)'
;MRDQFRGYYTPDEEALRAIWGSGLIILDTNALLNLFRYTESTRDAFLLVLQSLVDQLWIPHQVGLEFQRRRLDVIADQTKAHDDLIKAIDAGKNGVEKALQGLRLHPSLNRSSISDTLTASMEAVSSVVEESRANYEQRVVDGSENDRLFEVISDLYEGRVGVPFENERLQEIYIEGAARYDSKVPPGFKDKDKPEPDRYGDLILWRQILSHVSGDPRPAIFVTDDGKEDWWRLREGKTHGPRIELVDEYFEATGSRVHFYSPERFLDLAKKMLQIEVSQTSLFEVQELSRERTQVDINSLFAERANLQDIRLRAERELANVSSRDAALSKTWKLDSLKKREYELNQQIDQLHQEMDGVSSGQSNPSIVGWLRSLEAERDQVEQQFLYEYSRFEELEYSSRSPASDATRGLALEAQIRRAVEQIEQIDRLIDSQL
;
A
#
# COMPACT_ATOMS: atom_id res chain seq x y z
N MET A 1 -23.51 27.58 -14.92
CA MET A 1 -23.19 26.20 -14.51
C MET A 1 -21.83 25.75 -15.05
N ARG A 2 -21.65 25.60 -16.38
CA ARG A 2 -20.39 25.08 -16.95
C ARG A 2 -19.15 25.91 -16.62
N ASP A 3 -19.27 27.24 -16.58
CA ASP A 3 -18.13 28.10 -16.27
C ASP A 3 -17.79 28.11 -14.77
N GLN A 4 -18.80 28.10 -13.90
CA GLN A 4 -18.61 28.15 -12.45
C GLN A 4 -18.17 26.80 -11.85
N PHE A 5 -18.41 25.68 -12.54
CA PHE A 5 -18.09 24.32 -12.09
C PHE A 5 -17.21 23.59 -13.10
N ARG A 6 -16.25 24.30 -13.69
CA ARG A 6 -15.44 23.86 -14.83
C ARG A 6 -14.68 22.55 -14.57
N GLY A 7 -14.18 22.31 -13.36
CA GLY A 7 -13.54 21.03 -12.98
C GLY A 7 -14.46 19.80 -13.00
N TYR A 8 -15.78 19.96 -13.11
CA TYR A 8 -16.73 18.84 -13.23
C TYR A 8 -17.02 18.44 -14.68
N TYR A 9 -16.63 19.24 -15.67
CA TYR A 9 -16.97 19.01 -17.06
C TYR A 9 -15.74 18.66 -17.89
N THR A 10 -15.80 17.50 -18.55
CA THR A 10 -14.84 17.12 -19.58
C THR A 10 -14.89 18.13 -20.73
N PRO A 11 -13.74 18.51 -21.29
CA PRO A 11 -13.68 19.32 -22.50
C PRO A 11 -14.35 18.61 -23.67
N ASP A 12 -14.91 19.39 -24.59
CA ASP A 12 -15.32 18.88 -25.88
C ASP A 12 -14.12 18.68 -26.82
N GLU A 13 -14.36 18.06 -27.98
CA GLU A 13 -13.31 17.80 -28.95
C GLU A 13 -12.63 19.06 -29.48
N GLU A 14 -13.36 20.17 -29.58
CA GLU A 14 -12.82 21.43 -30.10
C GLU A 14 -11.81 22.02 -29.11
N ALA A 15 -12.17 22.06 -27.83
CA ALA A 15 -11.26 22.42 -26.76
C ALA A 15 -10.05 21.49 -26.72
N LEU A 16 -10.23 20.17 -26.82
CA LEU A 16 -9.08 19.24 -26.86
C LEU A 16 -8.16 19.52 -28.05
N ARG A 17 -8.68 19.75 -29.25
CA ARG A 17 -7.86 20.07 -30.44
C ARG A 17 -7.08 21.37 -30.26
N ALA A 18 -7.69 22.39 -29.65
CA ALA A 18 -7.01 23.65 -29.37
C ALA A 18 -5.78 23.44 -28.46
N ILE A 19 -5.91 22.54 -27.47
CA ILE A 19 -4.84 22.23 -26.52
C ILE A 19 -3.73 21.42 -27.18
N TRP A 20 -4.05 20.45 -28.02
CA TRP A 20 -3.04 19.71 -28.78
C TRP A 20 -2.31 20.56 -29.83
N GLY A 21 -2.94 21.64 -30.32
CA GLY A 21 -2.36 22.51 -31.34
C GLY A 21 -1.49 23.66 -30.80
N SER A 22 -1.71 24.11 -29.57
CA SER A 22 -1.02 25.29 -29.01
C SER A 22 -0.88 25.30 -27.48
N GLY A 23 -1.29 24.23 -26.81
CA GLY A 23 -1.27 24.12 -25.36
C GLY A 23 0.12 23.83 -24.82
N LEU A 24 0.28 23.98 -23.51
CA LEU A 24 1.48 23.54 -22.80
C LEU A 24 1.37 22.04 -22.52
N ILE A 25 2.41 21.27 -22.79
CA ILE A 25 2.48 19.85 -22.46
C ILE A 25 3.54 19.66 -21.38
N ILE A 26 3.10 19.14 -20.24
CA ILE A 26 3.88 18.99 -19.03
C ILE A 26 3.89 17.51 -18.68
N LEU A 27 5.06 16.89 -18.69
CA LEU A 27 5.22 15.52 -18.21
C LEU A 27 5.62 15.53 -16.74
N ASP A 28 5.03 14.64 -15.98
CA ASP A 28 5.45 14.29 -14.64
C ASP A 28 6.73 13.43 -14.67
N THR A 29 7.45 13.38 -13.54
CA THR A 29 8.69 12.61 -13.40
C THR A 29 8.45 11.13 -13.64
N ASN A 30 7.36 10.56 -13.14
CA ASN A 30 7.06 9.14 -13.33
C ASN A 30 6.87 8.79 -14.82
N ALA A 31 6.20 9.64 -15.59
CA ALA A 31 5.96 9.46 -17.01
C ALA A 31 7.28 9.50 -17.79
N LEU A 32 8.20 10.41 -17.44
CA LEU A 32 9.54 10.45 -18.02
C LEU A 32 10.39 9.23 -17.64
N LEU A 33 10.36 8.82 -16.37
CA LEU A 33 11.12 7.65 -15.90
C LEU A 33 10.65 6.35 -16.55
N ASN A 34 9.36 6.24 -16.89
CA ASN A 34 8.83 5.05 -17.57
C ASN A 34 9.45 4.83 -18.96
N LEU A 35 10.02 5.86 -19.61
CA LEU A 35 10.76 5.69 -20.88
C LEU A 35 11.95 4.73 -20.75
N PHE A 36 12.52 4.57 -19.55
CA PHE A 36 13.59 3.60 -19.26
C PHE A 36 13.07 2.18 -18.99
N ARG A 37 11.75 2.02 -18.82
CA ARG A 37 11.08 0.74 -18.54
C ARG A 37 10.42 0.15 -19.77
N TYR A 38 10.12 0.98 -20.77
CA TYR A 38 9.52 0.54 -22.02
C TYR A 38 10.52 -0.22 -22.90
N THR A 39 9.97 -1.13 -23.71
CA THR A 39 10.66 -1.68 -24.88
C THR A 39 11.06 -0.56 -25.83
N GLU A 40 12.11 -0.81 -26.62
CA GLU A 40 12.61 0.13 -27.63
C GLU A 40 11.49 0.64 -28.54
N SER A 41 10.63 -0.24 -29.05
CA SER A 41 9.52 0.16 -29.93
C SER A 41 8.53 1.15 -29.29
N THR A 42 8.21 0.95 -28.01
CA THR A 42 7.25 1.78 -27.28
C THR A 42 7.87 3.10 -26.87
N ARG A 43 9.12 3.06 -26.43
CA ARG A 43 9.92 4.25 -26.15
C ARG A 43 10.04 5.13 -27.40
N ASP A 44 10.40 4.56 -28.54
CA ASP A 44 10.61 5.32 -29.77
C ASP A 44 9.31 5.96 -30.26
N ALA A 45 8.18 5.25 -30.15
CA ALA A 45 6.87 5.81 -30.44
C ALA A 45 6.53 6.99 -29.51
N PHE A 46 6.84 6.85 -28.21
CA PHE A 46 6.62 7.93 -27.24
C PHE A 46 7.51 9.15 -27.52
N LEU A 47 8.79 8.92 -27.80
CA LEU A 47 9.74 9.98 -28.14
C LEU A 47 9.34 10.70 -29.43
N LEU A 48 8.85 9.98 -30.44
CA LEU A 48 8.35 10.57 -31.68
C LEU A 48 7.19 11.54 -31.43
N VAL A 49 6.25 11.15 -30.55
CA VAL A 49 5.15 12.04 -30.12
C VAL A 49 5.71 13.29 -29.44
N LEU A 50 6.63 13.14 -28.48
CA LEU A 50 7.24 14.28 -27.79
C LEU A 50 8.00 15.21 -28.75
N GLN A 51 8.77 14.65 -29.68
CA GLN A 51 9.51 15.40 -30.70
C GLN A 51 8.57 16.20 -31.61
N SER A 52 7.44 15.63 -32.00
CA SER A 52 6.44 16.34 -32.81
C SER A 52 5.76 17.50 -32.08
N LEU A 53 5.88 17.54 -30.75
CA LEU A 53 5.28 18.54 -29.86
C LEU A 53 6.33 19.38 -29.14
N VAL A 54 7.59 19.36 -29.59
CA VAL A 54 8.73 19.93 -28.86
C VAL A 54 8.55 21.40 -28.46
N ASP A 55 7.87 22.20 -29.28
CA ASP A 55 7.60 23.62 -28.99
C ASP A 55 6.53 23.84 -27.91
N GLN A 56 5.76 22.81 -27.60
CA GLN A 56 4.73 22.79 -26.55
C GLN A 56 5.25 22.20 -25.24
N LEU A 57 6.42 21.55 -25.24
CA LEU A 57 6.97 20.89 -24.05
C LEU A 57 7.52 21.89 -23.05
N TRP A 58 7.23 21.66 -21.77
CA TRP A 58 7.91 22.30 -20.66
C TRP A 58 7.74 21.45 -19.40
N ILE A 59 8.76 21.42 -18.54
CA ILE A 59 8.67 20.74 -17.24
C ILE A 59 9.07 21.64 -16.07
N PRO A 60 8.44 21.47 -14.89
CA PRO A 60 8.91 22.07 -13.65
C PRO A 60 10.36 21.68 -13.33
N HIS A 61 11.10 22.58 -12.67
CA HIS A 61 12.42 22.25 -12.15
C HIS A 61 12.40 21.01 -11.25
N GLN A 62 11.35 20.86 -10.42
CA GLN A 62 11.18 19.70 -9.56
C GLN A 62 11.15 18.40 -10.36
N VAL A 63 10.45 18.40 -11.50
CA VAL A 63 10.38 17.22 -12.37
C VAL A 63 11.77 16.84 -12.89
N GLY A 64 12.51 17.83 -13.40
CA GLY A 64 13.88 17.65 -13.88
C GLY A 64 14.83 17.16 -12.79
N LEU A 65 14.74 17.72 -11.59
CA LEU A 65 15.56 17.32 -10.44
C LEU A 65 15.31 15.87 -10.03
N GLU A 66 14.05 15.47 -9.91
CA GLU A 66 13.69 14.11 -9.54
C GLU A 66 14.06 13.10 -10.63
N PHE A 67 13.87 13.47 -11.90
CA PHE A 67 14.31 12.67 -13.04
C PHE A 67 15.81 12.39 -12.98
N GLN A 68 16.61 13.44 -12.77
CA GLN A 68 18.06 13.32 -12.65
C GLN A 68 18.46 12.40 -11.49
N ARG A 69 17.83 12.55 -10.32
CA ARG A 69 18.15 11.73 -9.14
C ARG A 69 17.77 10.26 -9.31
N ARG A 70 16.60 9.99 -9.90
CA ARG A 70 15.99 8.66 -9.86
C ARG A 70 16.26 7.79 -11.08
N ARG A 71 16.71 8.36 -12.21
CA ARG A 71 16.91 7.58 -13.45
C ARG A 71 17.84 6.38 -13.28
N LEU A 72 18.93 6.54 -12.53
CA LEU A 72 19.91 5.47 -12.31
C LEU A 72 19.32 4.37 -11.43
N ASP A 73 18.51 4.74 -10.44
CA ASP A 73 17.79 3.77 -9.61
C ASP A 73 16.80 2.96 -10.44
N VAL A 74 16.06 3.61 -11.34
CA VAL A 74 15.13 2.93 -12.26
C VAL A 74 15.85 1.94 -13.17
N ILE A 75 17.02 2.31 -13.68
CA ILE A 75 17.87 1.41 -14.50
C ILE A 75 18.36 0.23 -13.65
N ALA A 76 18.83 0.48 -12.42
CA ALA A 76 19.30 -0.57 -11.53
C ALA A 76 18.18 -1.54 -11.10
N ASP A 77 16.97 -1.03 -10.88
CA ASP A 77 15.79 -1.83 -10.52
C ASP A 77 15.44 -2.85 -11.61
N GLN A 78 15.66 -2.53 -12.90
CA GLN A 78 15.43 -3.48 -14.00
C GLN A 78 16.38 -4.67 -13.92
N THR A 79 17.67 -4.45 -13.64
CA THR A 79 18.63 -5.55 -13.42
C THR A 79 18.21 -6.40 -12.22
N LYS A 80 17.81 -5.75 -11.13
CA LYS A 80 17.36 -6.44 -9.91
C LYS A 80 16.10 -7.28 -10.14
N ALA A 81 15.17 -6.84 -10.98
CA ALA A 81 13.97 -7.60 -11.31
C ALA A 81 14.29 -8.98 -11.93
N HIS A 82 15.32 -9.06 -12.78
CA HIS A 82 15.80 -10.33 -13.33
C HIS A 82 16.34 -11.24 -12.21
N ASP A 83 17.16 -10.70 -11.30
CA ASP A 83 17.72 -11.45 -10.17
C ASP A 83 16.61 -11.97 -9.24
N ASP A 84 15.60 -11.15 -8.96
CA ASP A 84 14.49 -11.53 -8.09
C ASP A 84 13.57 -12.58 -8.74
N LEU A 85 13.39 -12.54 -10.07
CA LEU A 85 12.72 -13.59 -10.82
C LEU A 85 13.49 -14.92 -10.79
N ILE A 86 14.81 -14.89 -10.98
CA ILE A 86 15.66 -16.09 -10.87
C ILE A 86 15.54 -16.70 -9.47
N LYS A 87 15.64 -15.88 -8.40
CA LYS A 87 15.44 -16.35 -7.02
C LYS A 87 14.05 -16.95 -6.80
N ALA A 88 13.01 -16.38 -7.40
CA ALA A 88 11.65 -16.90 -7.28
C ALA A 88 11.50 -18.26 -7.98
N ILE A 89 12.12 -18.43 -9.15
CA ILE A 89 12.18 -19.72 -9.87
C ILE A 89 12.89 -20.76 -9.00
N ASP A 90 14.05 -20.42 -8.43
CA ASP A 90 14.80 -21.31 -7.53
C ASP A 90 14.01 -21.67 -6.26
N ALA A 91 13.33 -20.70 -5.66
CA ALA A 91 12.48 -20.93 -4.49
C ALA A 91 11.31 -21.87 -4.84
N GLY A 92 10.69 -21.69 -6.00
CA GLY A 92 9.64 -22.56 -6.53
C GLY A 92 10.13 -24.00 -6.73
N LYS A 93 11.28 -24.17 -7.38
CA LYS A 93 11.94 -25.48 -7.56
C LYS A 93 12.17 -26.18 -6.21
N ASN A 94 12.82 -25.48 -5.27
CA ASN A 94 13.13 -26.00 -3.94
C ASN A 94 11.85 -26.36 -3.14
N GLY A 95 10.79 -25.58 -3.30
CA GLY A 95 9.49 -25.83 -2.65
C GLY A 95 8.86 -27.14 -3.11
N VAL A 96 8.82 -27.38 -4.42
CA VAL A 96 8.28 -28.63 -4.98
C VAL A 96 9.17 -29.83 -4.62
N GLU A 97 10.49 -29.68 -4.66
CA GLU A 97 11.41 -30.74 -4.25
C GLU A 97 11.21 -31.17 -2.79
N LYS A 98 11.00 -30.21 -1.87
CA LYS A 98 10.67 -30.49 -0.47
C LYS A 98 9.32 -31.19 -0.33
N ALA A 99 8.29 -30.78 -1.07
CA ALA A 99 6.99 -31.44 -1.06
C ALA A 99 7.09 -32.90 -1.53
N LEU A 100 7.87 -33.15 -2.59
CA LEU A 100 8.15 -34.51 -3.09
C LEU A 100 8.90 -35.37 -2.07
N GLN A 101 9.79 -34.77 -1.25
CA GLN A 101 10.44 -35.48 -0.14
C GLN A 101 9.44 -35.88 0.97
N GLY A 102 8.40 -35.08 1.20
CA GLY A 102 7.33 -35.38 2.17
C GLY A 102 6.40 -36.53 1.74
N LEU A 103 6.28 -36.79 0.43
CA LEU A 103 5.40 -37.80 -0.15
C LEU A 103 6.07 -39.17 -0.39
N ARG A 104 7.09 -39.48 0.42
CA ARG A 104 7.97 -40.67 0.29
C ARG A 104 7.26 -42.02 0.19
N LEU A 105 6.05 -42.15 0.71
CA LEU A 105 5.30 -43.41 0.78
C LEU A 105 4.18 -43.51 -0.27
N HIS A 106 4.05 -42.54 -1.18
CA HIS A 106 2.95 -42.52 -2.13
C HIS A 106 3.20 -43.52 -3.29
N PRO A 107 2.39 -44.59 -3.43
CA PRO A 107 2.74 -45.73 -4.31
C PRO A 107 2.74 -45.42 -5.81
N SER A 108 2.04 -44.36 -6.25
CA SER A 108 1.83 -44.04 -7.67
C SER A 108 2.63 -42.85 -8.18
N LEU A 109 3.43 -42.17 -7.33
CA LEU A 109 4.21 -41.00 -7.75
C LEU A 109 5.60 -41.41 -8.20
N ASN A 110 5.89 -41.25 -9.50
CA ASN A 110 7.23 -41.37 -10.04
C ASN A 110 8.04 -40.10 -9.73
N ARG A 111 8.62 -40.06 -8.53
CA ARG A 111 9.33 -38.89 -8.01
C ARG A 111 10.51 -38.46 -8.88
N SER A 112 11.29 -39.39 -9.42
CA SER A 112 12.43 -39.04 -10.27
C SER A 112 11.94 -38.37 -11.55
N SER A 113 10.95 -38.96 -12.22
CA SER A 113 10.38 -38.36 -13.44
C SER A 113 9.80 -36.97 -13.20
N ILE A 114 9.14 -36.72 -12.06
CA ILE A 114 8.60 -35.39 -11.73
C ILE A 114 9.74 -34.41 -11.43
N SER A 115 10.74 -34.83 -10.65
CA SER A 115 11.90 -33.99 -10.30
C SER A 115 12.72 -33.61 -11.53
N ASP A 116 12.96 -34.57 -12.43
CA ASP A 116 13.72 -34.37 -13.67
C ASP A 116 12.96 -33.43 -14.62
N THR A 117 11.65 -33.64 -14.78
CA THR A 117 10.79 -32.79 -15.63
C THR A 117 10.74 -31.36 -15.11
N LEU A 118 10.57 -31.19 -13.79
CA LEU A 118 10.56 -29.89 -13.13
C LEU A 118 11.91 -29.20 -13.29
N THR A 119 13.00 -29.92 -13.04
CA THR A 119 14.36 -29.39 -13.15
C THR A 119 14.63 -28.89 -14.55
N ALA A 120 14.37 -29.71 -15.57
CA ALA A 120 14.56 -29.32 -16.96
C ALA A 120 13.71 -28.11 -17.37
N SER A 121 12.45 -28.05 -16.90
CA SER A 121 11.55 -26.93 -17.20
C SER A 121 11.98 -25.64 -16.51
N MET A 122 12.36 -25.70 -15.23
CA MET A 122 12.83 -24.53 -14.47
C MET A 122 14.20 -24.04 -14.97
N GLU A 123 15.09 -24.94 -15.37
CA GLU A 123 16.36 -24.58 -16.02
C GLU A 123 16.11 -23.89 -17.36
N ALA A 124 15.21 -24.41 -18.20
CA ALA A 124 14.86 -23.78 -19.47
C ALA A 124 14.30 -22.36 -19.27
N VAL A 125 13.42 -22.16 -18.28
CA VAL A 125 12.90 -20.83 -17.95
C VAL A 125 14.02 -19.92 -17.41
N SER A 126 14.88 -20.43 -16.52
CA SER A 126 16.00 -19.67 -15.97
C SER A 126 16.95 -19.21 -17.07
N SER A 127 17.27 -20.06 -18.05
CA SER A 127 18.10 -19.70 -19.19
C SER A 127 17.49 -18.58 -20.04
N VAL A 128 16.16 -18.56 -20.23
CA VAL A 128 15.48 -17.45 -20.94
C VAL A 128 15.63 -16.13 -20.16
N VAL A 129 15.49 -16.17 -18.84
CA VAL A 129 15.65 -14.98 -17.98
C VAL A 129 17.11 -14.52 -17.94
N GLU A 130 18.07 -15.44 -17.86
CA GLU A 130 19.50 -15.13 -17.90
C GLU A 130 19.94 -14.56 -19.26
N GLU A 131 19.41 -15.07 -20.37
CA GLU A 131 19.66 -14.52 -21.70
C GLU A 131 19.07 -13.11 -21.83
N SER A 132 17.82 -12.92 -21.36
CA SER A 132 17.18 -11.59 -21.33
C SER A 132 17.99 -10.60 -20.48
N ARG A 133 18.47 -11.05 -19.32
CA ARG A 133 19.35 -10.27 -18.44
C ARG A 133 20.66 -9.92 -19.12
N ALA A 134 21.35 -10.89 -19.73
CA ALA A 134 22.61 -10.66 -20.42
C ALA A 134 22.44 -9.65 -21.56
N ASN A 135 21.35 -9.77 -22.33
CA ASN A 135 20.99 -8.80 -23.37
C ASN A 135 20.68 -7.41 -22.80
N TYR A 136 20.05 -7.31 -21.63
CA TYR A 136 19.83 -6.03 -20.95
C TYR A 136 21.15 -5.44 -20.44
N GLU A 137 21.94 -6.21 -19.70
CA GLU A 137 23.23 -5.78 -19.15
C GLU A 137 24.19 -5.38 -20.26
N GLN A 138 24.24 -6.09 -21.38
CA GLN A 138 25.06 -5.69 -22.51
C GLN A 138 24.62 -4.32 -23.07
N ARG A 139 23.32 -4.05 -23.18
CA ARG A 139 22.79 -2.74 -23.61
C ARG A 139 23.11 -1.61 -22.61
N VAL A 140 23.15 -1.94 -21.32
CA VAL A 140 23.54 -1.00 -20.24
C VAL A 140 25.06 -0.76 -20.22
N VAL A 141 25.87 -1.82 -20.29
CA VAL A 141 27.34 -1.79 -20.18
C VAL A 141 27.99 -1.20 -21.43
N ASP A 142 27.41 -1.42 -22.61
CA ASP A 142 27.85 -0.76 -23.84
C ASP A 142 27.60 0.77 -23.80
N GLY A 143 26.99 1.29 -22.72
CA GLY A 143 26.84 2.73 -22.44
C GLY A 143 26.08 3.47 -23.54
N SER A 144 25.30 2.76 -24.34
CA SER A 144 24.79 3.32 -25.59
C SER A 144 23.30 3.56 -25.54
N GLU A 145 22.49 2.69 -24.96
CA GLU A 145 21.03 2.84 -25.08
C GLU A 145 20.46 3.82 -24.05
N ASN A 146 20.72 3.59 -22.76
CA ASN A 146 20.24 4.46 -21.69
C ASN A 146 20.86 5.86 -21.72
N ASP A 147 22.15 5.94 -22.09
CA ASP A 147 22.83 7.23 -22.25
C ASP A 147 22.28 7.97 -23.47
N ARG A 148 22.04 7.30 -24.62
CA ARG A 148 21.36 7.94 -25.76
C ARG A 148 19.95 8.39 -25.41
N LEU A 149 19.18 7.59 -24.68
CA LEU A 149 17.85 7.97 -24.24
C LEU A 149 17.91 9.21 -23.33
N PHE A 150 18.85 9.22 -22.39
CA PHE A 150 19.08 10.37 -21.52
C PHE A 150 19.45 11.62 -22.32
N GLU A 151 20.33 11.52 -23.31
CA GLU A 151 20.68 12.64 -24.21
C GLU A 151 19.47 13.12 -25.00
N VAL A 152 18.67 12.21 -25.60
CA VAL A 152 17.45 12.59 -26.34
C VAL A 152 16.44 13.30 -25.44
N ILE A 153 16.24 12.83 -24.21
CA ILE A 153 15.36 13.51 -23.24
C ILE A 153 15.95 14.87 -22.84
N SER A 154 17.27 14.96 -22.65
CA SER A 154 17.95 16.21 -22.32
C SER A 154 17.78 17.23 -23.44
N ASP A 155 17.99 16.84 -24.70
CA ASP A 155 17.78 17.67 -25.88
C ASP A 155 16.32 18.14 -26.02
N LEU A 156 15.35 17.24 -25.76
CA LEU A 156 13.93 17.58 -25.80
C LEU A 156 13.59 18.71 -24.82
N TYR A 157 14.21 18.72 -23.64
CA TYR A 157 13.93 19.69 -22.59
C TYR A 157 14.97 20.80 -22.45
N GLU A 158 15.95 20.88 -23.36
CA GLU A 158 16.95 21.96 -23.37
C GLU A 158 16.26 23.33 -23.49
N GLY A 159 16.48 24.21 -22.51
CA GLY A 159 15.80 25.51 -22.42
C GLY A 159 14.30 25.46 -22.09
N ARG A 160 13.74 24.28 -21.78
CA ARG A 160 12.31 24.04 -21.48
C ARG A 160 12.08 23.52 -20.06
N VAL A 161 13.00 23.81 -19.15
CA VAL A 161 12.88 23.50 -17.72
C VAL A 161 12.61 24.79 -16.94
N GLY A 162 11.69 24.72 -15.98
CA GLY A 162 11.41 25.81 -15.06
C GLY A 162 12.62 26.22 -14.22
N VAL A 163 12.57 27.43 -13.68
CA VAL A 163 13.57 27.92 -12.71
C VAL A 163 13.25 27.34 -11.33
N PRO A 164 14.26 26.91 -10.54
CA PRO A 164 14.02 26.50 -9.15
C PRO A 164 13.45 27.66 -8.33
N PHE A 165 12.67 27.32 -7.29
CA PHE A 165 12.29 28.33 -6.31
C PHE A 165 13.44 28.60 -5.34
N GLU A 166 13.58 29.88 -4.98
CA GLU A 166 14.47 30.30 -3.90
C GLU A 166 14.03 29.70 -2.56
N ASN A 167 14.98 29.60 -1.62
CA ASN A 167 14.73 28.96 -0.32
C ASN A 167 13.57 29.62 0.44
N GLU A 168 13.45 30.93 0.39
CA GLU A 168 12.36 31.67 1.05
C GLU A 168 10.99 31.21 0.52
N ARG A 169 10.88 31.08 -0.80
CA ARG A 169 9.65 30.61 -1.44
C ARG A 169 9.37 29.14 -1.13
N LEU A 170 10.40 28.31 -1.03
CA LEU A 170 10.25 26.92 -0.61
C LEU A 170 9.72 26.82 0.83
N GLN A 171 10.23 27.63 1.76
CA GLN A 171 9.73 27.65 3.15
C GLN A 171 8.26 28.07 3.22
N GLU A 172 7.83 29.05 2.42
CA GLU A 172 6.42 29.41 2.31
C GLU A 172 5.56 28.23 1.82
N ILE A 173 6.03 27.51 0.80
CA ILE A 173 5.34 26.33 0.25
C ILE A 173 5.26 25.21 1.29
N TYR A 174 6.28 25.04 2.14
CA TYR A 174 6.25 24.02 3.20
C TYR A 174 5.20 24.32 4.27
N ILE A 175 5.12 25.59 4.72
CA ILE A 175 4.11 26.04 5.67
C ILE A 175 2.70 25.86 5.07
N GLU A 176 2.53 26.29 3.82
CA GLU A 176 1.27 26.10 3.10
C GLU A 176 0.92 24.61 2.95
N GLY A 177 1.89 23.79 2.55
CA GLY A 177 1.74 22.37 2.31
C GLY A 177 1.31 21.61 3.56
N ALA A 178 1.87 21.93 4.72
CA ALA A 178 1.43 21.36 5.99
C ALA A 178 -0.07 21.58 6.23
N ALA A 179 -0.54 22.83 6.08
CA ALA A 179 -1.96 23.17 6.24
C ALA A 179 -2.87 22.52 5.18
N ARG A 180 -2.41 22.45 3.92
CA ARG A 180 -3.12 21.77 2.83
C ARG A 180 -3.26 20.28 3.12
N TYR A 181 -2.20 19.61 3.58
CA TYR A 181 -2.20 18.16 3.78
C TYR A 181 -3.09 17.74 4.94
N ASP A 182 -3.08 18.52 6.02
CA ASP A 182 -4.02 18.34 7.15
C ASP A 182 -5.48 18.45 6.70
N SER A 183 -5.75 19.33 5.74
CA SER A 183 -7.07 19.57 5.15
C SER A 183 -7.37 18.69 3.92
N LYS A 184 -6.46 17.77 3.54
CA LYS A 184 -6.55 16.90 2.34
C LYS A 184 -6.76 17.68 1.03
N VAL A 185 -6.17 18.86 0.93
CA VAL A 185 -6.16 19.67 -0.29
C VAL A 185 -5.01 19.20 -1.20
N PRO A 186 -5.30 18.85 -2.47
CA PRO A 186 -4.30 18.31 -3.40
C PRO A 186 -3.33 19.38 -3.93
N PRO A 187 -2.21 19.00 -4.58
CA PRO A 187 -1.67 17.63 -4.67
C PRO A 187 -0.69 17.34 -3.53
N GLY A 188 -0.33 16.06 -3.34
CA GLY A 188 0.73 15.61 -2.43
C GLY A 188 0.29 15.25 -1.01
N PHE A 189 -0.99 15.40 -0.64
CA PHE A 189 -1.43 15.03 0.71
C PHE A 189 -1.30 13.53 1.00
N LYS A 190 -1.16 12.69 -0.04
CA LYS A 190 -0.84 11.27 0.11
C LYS A 190 0.60 10.99 0.52
N ASP A 191 1.48 11.97 0.32
CA ASP A 191 2.88 11.87 0.66
C ASP A 191 3.19 12.48 2.04
N LYS A 192 2.16 12.86 2.82
CA LYS A 192 2.30 13.51 4.13
C LYS A 192 3.24 12.79 5.11
N ASP A 193 3.36 11.47 5.01
CA ASP A 193 4.12 10.62 5.91
C ASP A 193 5.61 10.48 5.49
N LYS A 194 5.99 11.01 4.33
CA LYS A 194 7.39 11.12 3.90
C LYS A 194 8.15 12.15 4.76
N PRO A 195 9.48 12.01 4.88
CA PRO A 195 10.29 12.98 5.60
C PRO A 195 10.20 14.37 4.96
N GLU A 196 10.36 15.40 5.78
CA GLU A 196 10.54 16.77 5.33
C GLU A 196 11.97 16.96 4.78
N PRO A 197 12.17 17.60 3.61
CA PRO A 197 11.16 18.29 2.78
C PRO A 197 10.52 17.42 1.67
N ASP A 198 10.92 16.16 1.53
CA ASP A 198 10.53 15.27 0.41
C ASP A 198 9.02 15.08 0.26
N ARG A 199 8.25 15.18 1.36
CA ARG A 199 6.78 15.14 1.31
C ARG A 199 6.12 16.23 0.47
N TYR A 200 6.82 17.33 0.18
CA TYR A 200 6.28 18.47 -0.56
C TYR A 200 6.65 18.49 -2.05
N GLY A 201 7.21 17.40 -2.61
CA GLY A 201 7.61 17.32 -4.02
C GLY A 201 6.48 17.70 -4.99
N ASP A 202 5.34 17.01 -4.89
CA ASP A 202 4.11 17.29 -5.65
C ASP A 202 3.63 18.74 -5.46
N LEU A 203 3.71 19.20 -4.20
CA LEU A 203 3.62 20.58 -3.73
C LEU A 203 4.31 21.58 -4.67
N ILE A 204 5.63 21.46 -4.66
CA ILE A 204 6.56 22.34 -5.36
C ILE A 204 6.35 22.26 -6.87
N LEU A 205 6.21 21.03 -7.40
CA LEU A 205 5.93 20.78 -8.82
C LEU A 205 4.71 21.58 -9.27
N TRP A 206 3.59 21.43 -8.57
CA TRP A 206 2.34 22.10 -8.91
C TRP A 206 2.46 23.62 -8.84
N ARG A 207 3.12 24.13 -7.79
CA ARG A 207 3.37 25.58 -7.63
C ARG A 207 4.27 26.14 -8.74
N GLN A 208 5.25 25.36 -9.24
CA GLN A 208 6.08 25.75 -10.38
C GLN A 208 5.28 25.81 -11.68
N ILE A 209 4.36 24.87 -11.92
CA ILE A 209 3.43 24.94 -13.06
C ILE A 209 2.66 26.25 -13.01
N LEU A 210 1.96 26.52 -11.90
CA LEU A 210 1.14 27.73 -11.75
C LEU A 210 1.96 29.01 -11.90
N SER A 211 3.17 29.05 -11.37
CA SER A 211 4.07 30.20 -11.51
C SER A 211 4.51 30.43 -12.95
N HIS A 212 4.71 29.36 -13.74
CA HIS A 212 5.13 29.47 -15.14
C HIS A 212 4.02 30.00 -16.05
N VAL A 213 2.78 29.56 -15.81
CA VAL A 213 1.63 29.91 -16.66
C VAL A 213 0.89 31.17 -16.18
N SER A 214 1.23 31.71 -15.01
CA SER A 214 0.54 32.85 -14.41
C SER A 214 0.47 34.05 -15.37
N GLY A 215 -0.74 34.44 -15.76
CA GLY A 215 -0.98 35.55 -16.69
C GLY A 215 -0.82 35.22 -18.19
N ASP A 216 -0.50 33.96 -18.53
CA ASP A 216 -0.56 33.42 -19.89
C ASP A 216 -1.83 32.55 -20.03
N PRO A 217 -2.83 32.94 -20.84
CA PRO A 217 -4.07 32.18 -21.03
C PRO A 217 -3.87 30.93 -21.87
N ARG A 218 -2.80 30.18 -21.64
CA ARG A 218 -2.49 28.94 -22.34
C ARG A 218 -3.12 27.75 -21.64
N PRO A 219 -3.89 26.92 -22.34
CA PRO A 219 -4.36 25.67 -21.77
C PRO A 219 -3.22 24.66 -21.69
N ALA A 220 -3.36 23.62 -20.87
CA ALA A 220 -2.30 22.64 -20.66
C ALA A 220 -2.79 21.19 -20.66
N ILE A 221 -1.87 20.29 -20.99
CA ILE A 221 -1.96 18.85 -20.72
C ILE A 221 -0.87 18.52 -19.71
N PHE A 222 -1.27 17.97 -18.56
CA PHE A 222 -0.40 17.33 -17.61
C PHE A 222 -0.46 15.82 -17.80
N VAL A 223 0.67 15.19 -18.06
CA VAL A 223 0.79 13.74 -18.27
C VAL A 223 1.44 13.13 -17.04
N THR A 224 0.69 12.31 -16.31
CA THR A 224 1.17 11.67 -15.08
C THR A 224 0.72 10.22 -15.01
N ASP A 225 1.64 9.37 -14.54
CA ASP A 225 1.38 7.97 -14.21
C ASP A 225 1.03 7.78 -12.71
N ASP A 226 0.86 8.87 -11.96
CA ASP A 226 0.43 8.81 -10.57
C ASP A 226 -1.10 8.61 -10.54
N GLY A 227 -1.55 7.44 -10.09
CA GLY A 227 -2.97 7.08 -10.00
C GLY A 227 -3.65 7.48 -8.68
N LYS A 228 -2.99 8.25 -7.80
CA LYS A 228 -3.49 8.55 -6.45
C LYS A 228 -4.67 9.54 -6.44
N GLU A 229 -5.42 9.51 -5.35
CA GLU A 229 -6.61 10.37 -5.14
C GLU A 229 -6.31 11.87 -4.90
N ASP A 230 -5.04 12.23 -4.71
CA ASP A 230 -4.61 13.63 -4.64
C ASP A 230 -4.35 14.23 -6.02
N TRP A 231 -4.27 13.42 -7.08
CA TRP A 231 -4.26 13.88 -8.46
C TRP A 231 -5.60 13.64 -9.17
N TRP A 232 -6.27 12.53 -8.82
CA TRP A 232 -7.48 12.08 -9.50
C TRP A 232 -8.70 11.99 -8.59
N ARG A 233 -9.89 12.14 -9.17
CA ARG A 233 -11.15 11.81 -8.51
C ARG A 233 -11.44 10.33 -8.75
N LEU A 234 -11.23 9.52 -7.72
CA LEU A 234 -11.52 8.09 -7.74
C LEU A 234 -12.91 7.82 -7.12
N ARG A 235 -13.73 6.99 -7.77
CA ARG A 235 -14.95 6.41 -7.19
C ARG A 235 -15.16 5.00 -7.71
N GLU A 236 -15.43 4.05 -6.81
CA GLU A 236 -15.71 2.64 -7.16
C GLU A 236 -14.64 2.06 -8.11
N GLY A 237 -13.36 2.27 -7.78
CA GLY A 237 -12.23 1.83 -8.60
C GLY A 237 -12.07 2.54 -9.96
N LYS A 238 -12.84 3.60 -10.23
CA LYS A 238 -12.81 4.32 -11.52
C LYS A 238 -12.34 5.77 -11.38
N THR A 239 -11.51 6.18 -12.34
CA THR A 239 -11.06 7.56 -12.48
C THR A 239 -12.10 8.40 -13.22
N HIS A 240 -12.61 9.43 -12.55
CA HIS A 240 -13.60 10.37 -13.09
C HIS A 240 -12.99 11.71 -13.56
N GLY A 241 -11.67 11.76 -13.72
CA GLY A 241 -10.90 12.95 -14.12
C GLY A 241 -10.12 13.58 -12.95
N PRO A 242 -9.37 14.66 -13.21
CA PRO A 242 -8.49 15.27 -12.23
C PRO A 242 -9.27 15.86 -11.04
N ARG A 243 -8.53 16.13 -9.95
CA ARG A 243 -9.05 16.91 -8.83
C ARG A 243 -9.55 18.29 -9.29
N ILE A 244 -10.72 18.67 -8.80
CA ILE A 244 -11.40 19.91 -9.20
C ILE A 244 -10.57 21.10 -8.75
N GLU A 245 -9.98 21.00 -7.56
CA GLU A 245 -9.11 22.01 -6.97
C GLU A 245 -7.94 22.34 -7.89
N LEU A 246 -7.32 21.34 -8.53
CA LEU A 246 -6.21 21.56 -9.45
C LEU A 246 -6.67 22.24 -10.75
N VAL A 247 -7.83 21.85 -11.28
CA VAL A 247 -8.38 22.49 -12.49
C VAL A 247 -8.76 23.94 -12.20
N ASP A 248 -9.35 24.20 -11.04
CA ASP A 248 -9.77 25.54 -10.63
C ASP A 248 -8.56 26.43 -10.31
N GLU A 249 -7.55 25.95 -9.58
CA GLU A 249 -6.31 26.70 -9.31
C GLU A 249 -5.56 27.06 -10.61
N TYR A 250 -5.47 26.13 -11.56
CA TYR A 250 -4.86 26.42 -12.87
C TYR A 250 -5.68 27.47 -13.64
N PHE A 251 -7.00 27.37 -13.60
CA PHE A 251 -7.87 28.36 -14.23
C PHE A 251 -7.77 29.73 -13.58
N GLU A 252 -7.65 29.81 -12.25
CA GLU A 252 -7.44 31.07 -11.54
C GLU A 252 -6.11 31.73 -11.92
N ALA A 253 -5.06 30.93 -12.16
CA ALA A 253 -3.75 31.44 -12.59
C ALA A 253 -3.70 31.90 -14.06
N THR A 254 -4.48 31.27 -14.95
CA THR A 254 -4.32 31.44 -16.41
C THR A 254 -5.55 32.01 -17.12
N GLY A 255 -6.75 31.76 -16.61
CA GLY A 255 -8.01 31.92 -17.36
C GLY A 255 -8.28 30.80 -18.38
N SER A 256 -7.44 29.77 -18.42
CA SER A 256 -7.52 28.60 -19.31
C SER A 256 -7.57 27.29 -18.51
N ARG A 257 -7.87 26.16 -19.16
CA ARG A 257 -8.02 24.86 -18.48
C ARG A 257 -6.78 23.99 -18.64
N VAL A 258 -6.50 23.19 -17.61
CA VAL A 258 -5.56 22.07 -17.66
C VAL A 258 -6.33 20.74 -17.76
N HIS A 259 -5.80 19.80 -18.53
CA HIS A 259 -6.26 18.42 -18.59
C HIS A 259 -5.18 17.45 -18.19
N PHE A 260 -5.62 16.32 -17.65
CA PHE A 260 -4.74 15.29 -17.15
C PHE A 260 -4.89 14.05 -18.00
N TYR A 261 -3.78 13.45 -18.39
CA TYR A 261 -3.75 12.15 -19.06
C TYR A 261 -2.81 11.20 -18.35
N SER A 262 -3.19 9.92 -18.33
CA SER A 262 -2.21 8.85 -18.16
C SER A 262 -1.30 8.78 -19.39
N PRO A 263 -0.08 8.20 -19.28
CA PRO A 263 0.80 8.02 -20.44
C PRO A 263 0.12 7.23 -21.58
N GLU A 264 -0.69 6.22 -21.26
CA GLU A 264 -1.46 5.44 -22.25
C GLU A 264 -2.48 6.32 -22.98
N ARG A 265 -3.27 7.10 -22.23
CA ARG A 265 -4.27 7.99 -22.82
C ARG A 265 -3.64 9.08 -23.67
N PHE A 266 -2.50 9.61 -23.25
CA PHE A 266 -1.73 10.59 -24.00
C PHE A 266 -1.30 10.01 -25.35
N LEU A 267 -0.74 8.80 -25.39
CA LEU A 267 -0.36 8.13 -26.65
C LEU A 267 -1.55 7.81 -27.55
N ASP A 268 -2.65 7.27 -27.02
CA ASP A 268 -3.85 6.94 -27.83
C ASP A 268 -4.45 8.20 -28.49
N LEU A 269 -4.47 9.33 -27.75
CA LEU A 269 -4.94 10.60 -28.30
C LEU A 269 -3.93 11.22 -29.27
N ALA A 270 -2.64 11.16 -28.98
CA ALA A 270 -1.58 11.63 -29.88
C ALA A 270 -1.65 10.93 -31.24
N LYS A 271 -1.87 9.61 -31.27
CA LYS A 271 -2.10 8.83 -32.49
C LYS A 271 -3.20 9.43 -33.36
N LYS A 272 -4.31 9.84 -32.75
CA LYS A 272 -5.48 10.40 -33.45
C LYS A 272 -5.25 11.84 -33.89
N MET A 273 -4.64 12.65 -33.02
CA MET A 273 -4.48 14.10 -33.25
C MET A 273 -3.30 14.42 -34.19
N LEU A 274 -2.23 13.63 -34.13
CA LEU A 274 -0.97 13.88 -34.84
C LEU A 274 -0.77 12.93 -36.03
N GLN A 275 -1.68 11.97 -36.22
CA GLN A 275 -1.59 10.94 -37.27
C GLN A 275 -0.28 10.14 -37.24
N ILE A 276 0.30 9.96 -36.05
CA ILE A 276 1.50 9.15 -35.81
C ILE A 276 1.09 7.69 -35.62
N GLU A 277 1.75 6.76 -36.29
CA GLU A 277 1.51 5.33 -36.09
C GLU A 277 2.05 4.86 -34.74
N VAL A 278 1.15 4.68 -33.77
CA VAL A 278 1.43 3.99 -32.51
C VAL A 278 0.83 2.59 -32.57
N SER A 279 1.67 1.58 -32.35
CA SER A 279 1.27 0.17 -32.37
C SER A 279 0.33 -0.16 -31.19
N GLN A 280 -0.56 -1.15 -31.37
CA GLN A 280 -1.44 -1.57 -30.28
C GLN A 280 -0.65 -2.26 -29.16
N THR A 281 0.45 -2.93 -29.50
CA THR A 281 1.39 -3.53 -28.54
C THR A 281 2.02 -2.47 -27.64
N SER A 282 2.40 -1.32 -28.19
CA SER A 282 2.95 -0.21 -27.39
C SER A 282 1.93 0.39 -26.44
N LEU A 283 0.68 0.59 -26.89
CA LEU A 283 -0.40 1.06 -26.01
C LEU A 283 -0.68 0.08 -24.87
N PHE A 284 -0.69 -1.22 -25.17
CA PHE A 284 -0.89 -2.27 -24.16
C PHE A 284 0.27 -2.30 -23.15
N GLU A 285 1.51 -2.20 -23.62
CA GLU A 285 2.68 -2.17 -22.74
C GLU A 285 2.65 -0.98 -21.77
N VAL A 286 2.36 0.23 -22.26
CA VAL A 286 2.22 1.41 -21.39
C VAL A 286 1.11 1.21 -20.37
N GLN A 287 -0.01 0.62 -20.78
CA GLN A 287 -1.12 0.31 -19.88
C GLN A 287 -0.74 -0.69 -18.79
N GLU A 288 -0.07 -1.79 -19.15
CA GLU A 288 0.31 -2.84 -18.19
C GLU A 288 1.32 -2.32 -17.17
N LEU A 289 2.32 -1.54 -17.58
CA LEU A 289 3.27 -0.93 -16.64
C LEU A 289 2.57 0.01 -15.64
N SER A 290 1.58 0.77 -16.10
CA SER A 290 0.76 1.64 -15.23
C SER A 290 -0.01 0.81 -14.19
N ARG A 291 -0.57 -0.34 -14.62
CA ARG A 291 -1.33 -1.26 -13.75
C ARG A 291 -0.43 -1.99 -12.76
N GLU A 292 0.73 -2.46 -13.19
CA GLU A 292 1.69 -3.14 -12.32
C GLU A 292 2.10 -2.23 -11.16
N ARG A 293 2.33 -0.93 -11.43
CA ARG A 293 2.62 0.07 -10.39
C ARG A 293 1.51 0.17 -9.35
N THR A 294 0.27 0.29 -9.83
CA THR A 294 -0.92 0.34 -9.00
C THR A 294 -1.02 -0.94 -8.14
N GLN A 295 -0.76 -2.11 -8.72
CA GLN A 295 -0.81 -3.39 -8.00
C GLN A 295 0.32 -3.55 -6.98
N VAL A 296 1.53 -3.07 -7.29
CA VAL A 296 2.67 -3.03 -6.36
C VAL A 296 2.35 -2.13 -5.17
N ASP A 297 1.76 -0.96 -5.41
CA ASP A 297 1.31 -0.06 -4.35
C ASP A 297 0.25 -0.73 -3.46
N ILE A 298 -0.75 -1.39 -4.04
CA ILE A 298 -1.76 -2.16 -3.29
C ILE A 298 -1.13 -3.30 -2.46
N ASN A 299 -0.19 -4.06 -3.04
CA ASN A 299 0.50 -5.13 -2.32
C ASN A 299 1.36 -4.59 -1.17
N SER A 300 1.98 -3.42 -1.37
CA SER A 300 2.74 -2.74 -0.31
C SER A 300 1.81 -2.28 0.82
N LEU A 301 0.62 -1.79 0.51
CA LEU A 301 -0.42 -1.43 1.48
C LEU A 301 -0.90 -2.66 2.27
N PHE A 302 -1.12 -3.80 1.61
CA PHE A 302 -1.45 -5.06 2.30
C PHE A 302 -0.31 -5.52 3.24
N ALA A 303 0.95 -5.36 2.84
CA ALA A 303 2.10 -5.71 3.67
C ALA A 303 2.25 -4.76 4.88
N GLU A 304 2.08 -3.45 4.68
CA GLU A 304 2.08 -2.46 5.76
C GLU A 304 0.95 -2.72 6.75
N ARG A 305 -0.27 -2.99 6.25
CA ARG A 305 -1.41 -3.39 7.07
C ARG A 305 -1.10 -4.61 7.93
N ALA A 306 -0.49 -5.65 7.34
CA ALA A 306 -0.12 -6.86 8.06
C ALA A 306 0.92 -6.58 9.16
N ASN A 307 1.91 -5.73 8.88
CA ASN A 307 2.89 -5.29 9.86
C ASN A 307 2.25 -4.49 11.01
N LEU A 308 1.35 -3.55 10.70
CA LEU A 308 0.61 -2.78 11.72
C LEU A 308 -0.29 -3.68 12.57
N GLN A 309 -0.90 -4.71 11.98
CA GLN A 309 -1.63 -5.72 12.73
C GLN A 309 -0.72 -6.47 13.70
N ASP A 310 0.47 -6.90 13.28
CA ASP A 310 1.42 -7.57 14.17
C ASP A 310 1.89 -6.64 15.31
N ILE A 311 2.18 -5.37 15.02
CA ILE A 311 2.51 -4.35 16.03
C ILE A 311 1.36 -4.20 17.04
N ARG A 312 0.12 -4.11 16.56
CA ARG A 312 -1.09 -4.02 17.40
C ARG A 312 -1.21 -5.24 18.32
N LEU A 313 -1.15 -6.45 17.75
CA LEU A 313 -1.25 -7.71 18.49
C LEU A 313 -0.14 -7.86 19.55
N ARG A 314 1.09 -7.43 19.26
CA ARG A 314 2.18 -7.42 20.23
C ARG A 314 1.92 -6.45 21.38
N ALA A 315 1.46 -5.23 21.08
CA ALA A 315 1.12 -4.23 22.09
C ALA A 315 -0.07 -4.68 22.96
N GLU A 316 -1.09 -5.31 22.39
CA GLU A 316 -2.23 -5.91 23.13
C GLU A 316 -1.77 -7.02 24.08
N ARG A 317 -0.86 -7.91 23.65
CA ARG A 317 -0.28 -8.95 24.51
C ARG A 317 0.56 -8.36 25.64
N GLU A 318 1.35 -7.33 25.35
CA GLU A 318 2.16 -6.66 26.37
C GLU A 318 1.27 -5.91 27.38
N LEU A 319 0.21 -5.26 26.92
CA LEU A 319 -0.79 -4.62 27.77
C LEU A 319 -1.46 -5.65 28.69
N ALA A 320 -1.85 -6.83 28.17
CA ALA A 320 -2.38 -7.92 28.98
C ALA A 320 -1.38 -8.44 30.04
N ASN A 321 -0.08 -8.39 29.74
CA ASN A 321 0.99 -8.77 30.67
C ASN A 321 1.29 -7.70 31.74
N VAL A 322 1.07 -6.42 31.43
CA VAL A 322 1.17 -5.31 32.39
C VAL A 322 -0.07 -5.33 33.30
N SER A 323 -1.25 -5.53 32.74
CA SER A 323 -2.50 -5.67 33.50
C SER A 323 -2.55 -6.91 34.41
N SER A 324 -1.79 -7.97 34.09
CA SER A 324 -1.67 -9.17 34.94
C SER A 324 -0.61 -9.06 36.05
N ARG A 325 0.22 -8.01 36.05
CA ARG A 325 1.25 -7.75 37.08
C ARG A 325 0.78 -6.89 38.26
N ASP A 326 -0.30 -6.12 38.09
CA ASP A 326 -0.81 -5.19 39.11
C ASP A 326 -1.97 -5.74 39.99
N ALA A 327 -2.42 -6.97 39.79
CA ALA A 327 -3.52 -7.55 40.56
C ALA A 327 -3.08 -8.70 41.49
N ALA A 328 -2.87 -8.36 42.76
CA ALA A 328 -3.12 -9.21 43.93
C ALA A 328 -2.14 -10.35 44.30
N LEU A 329 -0.90 -10.03 44.68
CA LEU A 329 0.09 -11.02 45.16
C LEU A 329 -0.19 -11.75 46.50
N SER A 330 -1.41 -11.71 47.05
CA SER A 330 -1.72 -12.51 48.26
C SER A 330 -3.17 -12.99 48.38
N LYS A 331 -4.10 -12.58 47.50
CA LYS A 331 -5.54 -12.88 47.66
C LYS A 331 -6.18 -13.64 46.49
N THR A 332 -5.60 -13.60 45.27
CA THR A 332 -6.06 -14.39 44.11
C THR A 332 -5.85 -15.88 44.28
N TRP A 333 -4.81 -16.32 45.00
CA TRP A 333 -4.59 -17.75 45.26
C TRP A 333 -5.79 -18.42 45.95
N LYS A 334 -6.50 -17.70 46.83
CA LYS A 334 -7.67 -18.24 47.53
C LYS A 334 -8.87 -18.38 46.57
N LEU A 335 -9.15 -17.38 45.74
CA LEU A 335 -10.21 -17.43 44.73
C LEU A 335 -9.93 -18.49 43.65
N ASP A 336 -8.68 -18.59 43.19
CA ASP A 336 -8.24 -19.61 42.23
C ASP A 336 -8.32 -21.02 42.84
N SER A 337 -7.98 -21.19 44.11
CA SER A 337 -8.11 -22.48 44.80
C SER A 337 -9.57 -22.93 44.95
N LEU A 338 -10.49 -21.98 45.20
CA LEU A 338 -11.92 -22.27 45.32
C LEU A 338 -12.52 -22.63 43.96
N LYS A 339 -12.22 -21.88 42.90
CA LYS A 339 -12.66 -22.22 41.53
C LYS A 339 -12.12 -23.56 41.05
N LYS A 340 -10.86 -23.87 41.38
CA LYS A 340 -10.28 -25.17 41.06
C LYS A 340 -11.02 -26.31 41.77
N ARG A 341 -11.35 -26.14 43.05
CA ARG A 341 -12.11 -27.14 43.82
C ARG A 341 -13.52 -27.31 43.29
N GLU A 342 -14.21 -26.22 42.94
CA GLU A 342 -15.52 -26.25 42.32
C GLU A 342 -15.52 -27.04 41.00
N TYR A 343 -14.52 -26.80 40.15
CA TYR A 343 -14.34 -27.54 38.90
C TYR A 343 -14.12 -29.05 39.13
N GLU A 344 -13.28 -29.42 40.11
CA GLU A 344 -13.05 -30.82 40.47
C GLU A 344 -14.33 -31.52 41.00
N LEU A 345 -15.15 -30.80 41.78
CA LEU A 345 -16.43 -31.32 42.29
C LEU A 345 -17.44 -31.51 41.15
N ASN A 346 -17.52 -30.57 40.20
CA ASN A 346 -18.39 -30.69 39.03
C ASN A 346 -18.01 -31.88 38.16
N GLN A 347 -16.71 -32.14 37.94
CA GLN A 347 -16.28 -33.35 37.22
C GLN A 347 -16.69 -34.65 37.93
N GLN A 348 -16.60 -34.69 39.26
CA GLN A 348 -17.02 -35.87 40.03
C GLN A 348 -18.54 -36.07 39.97
N ILE A 349 -19.32 -34.99 40.04
CA ILE A 349 -20.78 -35.02 39.89
C ILE A 349 -21.16 -35.52 38.49
N ASP A 350 -20.53 -35.01 37.44
CA ASP A 350 -20.80 -35.42 36.05
C ASP A 350 -20.45 -36.88 35.79
N GLN A 351 -19.35 -37.38 36.37
CA GLN A 351 -18.99 -38.79 36.31
C GLN A 351 -20.05 -39.68 36.98
N LEU A 352 -20.53 -39.29 38.16
CA LEU A 352 -21.57 -40.05 38.87
C LEU A 352 -22.93 -40.00 38.14
N HIS A 353 -23.27 -38.88 37.49
CA HIS A 353 -24.46 -38.80 36.63
C HIS A 353 -24.35 -39.74 35.42
N GLN A 354 -23.19 -39.80 34.78
CA GLN A 354 -22.96 -40.74 33.67
C GLN A 354 -23.03 -42.21 34.11
N GLU A 355 -22.54 -42.53 35.31
CA GLU A 355 -22.67 -43.86 35.91
C GLU A 355 -24.13 -44.22 36.24
N MET A 356 -24.94 -43.24 36.66
CA MET A 356 -26.38 -43.44 36.88
C MET A 356 -27.16 -43.66 35.58
N ASP A 357 -26.82 -42.95 34.51
CA ASP A 357 -27.47 -43.08 33.19
C ASP A 357 -27.12 -44.40 32.48
N GLY A 358 -25.99 -45.02 32.82
CA GLY A 358 -25.54 -46.31 32.27
C GLY A 358 -26.24 -47.55 32.84
N VAL A 359 -27.00 -47.44 33.95
CA VAL A 359 -27.66 -48.58 34.61
C VAL A 359 -29.09 -48.76 34.07
N SER A 360 -29.25 -49.59 33.03
CA SER A 360 -30.55 -49.87 32.39
C SER A 360 -31.49 -50.83 33.15
N SER A 361 -31.55 -50.75 34.48
CA SER A 361 -32.60 -51.49 35.23
C SER A 361 -33.05 -50.75 36.48
N GLY A 362 -33.95 -49.78 36.32
CA GLY A 362 -35.10 -49.48 37.20
C GLY A 362 -34.95 -49.35 38.73
N GLN A 363 -33.77 -49.45 39.32
CA GLN A 363 -33.52 -49.27 40.75
C GLN A 363 -32.31 -48.37 40.93
N SER A 364 -32.57 -47.10 41.21
CA SER A 364 -31.55 -46.13 41.62
C SER A 364 -30.82 -46.66 42.84
N ASN A 365 -29.50 -46.82 42.76
CA ASN A 365 -28.68 -47.28 43.88
C ASN A 365 -28.67 -46.19 44.98
N PRO A 366 -29.29 -46.41 46.16
CA PRO A 366 -29.46 -45.38 47.18
C PRO A 366 -28.13 -44.81 47.70
N SER A 367 -27.04 -45.55 47.58
CA SER A 367 -25.70 -45.08 47.97
C SER A 367 -25.14 -44.04 47.00
N ILE A 368 -25.38 -44.19 45.69
CA ILE A 368 -24.89 -43.27 44.65
C ILE A 368 -25.65 -41.95 44.74
N VAL A 369 -26.96 -42.00 44.94
CA VAL A 369 -27.79 -40.79 45.17
C VAL A 369 -27.38 -40.07 46.46
N GLY A 370 -26.98 -40.82 47.49
CA GLY A 370 -26.43 -40.25 48.73
C GLY A 370 -25.09 -39.53 48.52
N TRP A 371 -24.21 -40.07 47.67
CA TRP A 371 -22.92 -39.45 47.34
C TRP A 371 -23.08 -38.21 46.46
N LEU A 372 -23.96 -38.25 45.45
CA LEU A 372 -24.27 -37.09 44.63
C LEU A 372 -24.76 -35.92 45.48
N ARG A 373 -25.74 -36.16 46.37
CA ARG A 373 -26.23 -35.11 47.29
C ARG A 373 -25.13 -34.54 48.19
N SER A 374 -24.16 -35.36 48.59
CA SER A 374 -23.03 -34.91 49.40
C SER A 374 -22.07 -34.03 48.61
N LEU A 375 -21.79 -34.38 47.35
CA LEU A 375 -20.89 -33.61 46.48
C LEU A 375 -21.53 -32.31 46.00
N GLU A 376 -22.84 -32.32 45.71
CA GLU A 376 -23.61 -31.11 45.39
C GLU A 376 -23.61 -30.14 46.57
N ALA A 377 -23.82 -30.63 47.80
CA ALA A 377 -23.75 -29.81 48.99
C ALA A 377 -22.34 -29.21 49.24
N GLU A 378 -21.28 -29.96 48.95
CA GLU A 378 -19.90 -29.44 49.04
C GLU A 378 -19.62 -28.38 47.97
N ARG A 379 -20.08 -28.59 46.73
CA ARG A 379 -19.96 -27.61 45.64
C ARG A 379 -20.66 -26.30 46.00
N ASP A 380 -21.90 -26.38 46.48
CA ASP A 380 -22.68 -25.19 46.87
C ASP A 380 -21.99 -24.42 48.00
N GLN A 381 -21.33 -25.12 48.94
CA GLN A 381 -20.54 -24.49 50.00
C GLN A 381 -19.29 -23.78 49.46
N VAL A 382 -18.60 -24.37 48.47
CA VAL A 382 -17.43 -23.75 47.81
C VAL A 382 -17.83 -22.51 47.01
N GLU A 383 -18.96 -22.57 46.30
CA GLU A 383 -19.51 -21.44 45.54
C GLU A 383 -19.90 -20.27 46.45
N GLN A 384 -20.56 -20.54 47.58
CA GLN A 384 -20.87 -19.51 48.58
C GLN A 384 -19.62 -18.85 49.17
N GLN A 385 -18.56 -19.63 49.42
CA GLN A 385 -17.27 -19.09 49.86
C GLN A 385 -16.58 -18.26 48.78
N PHE A 386 -16.68 -18.66 47.51
CA PHE A 386 -16.16 -17.89 46.38
C PHE A 386 -16.85 -16.52 46.28
N LEU A 387 -18.18 -16.49 46.30
CA LEU A 387 -18.97 -15.25 46.21
C LEU A 387 -18.70 -14.30 47.40
N TYR A 388 -18.51 -14.85 48.60
CA TYR A 388 -18.14 -14.07 49.78
C TYR A 388 -16.74 -13.43 49.66
N GLU A 389 -15.75 -14.18 49.18
CA GLU A 389 -14.39 -13.63 48.99
C GLU A 389 -14.31 -12.69 47.78
N TYR A 390 -15.14 -12.91 46.76
CA TYR A 390 -15.24 -12.08 45.56
C TYR A 390 -15.91 -10.73 45.83
N SER A 391 -17.01 -10.69 46.58
CA SER A 391 -17.64 -9.43 47.00
C SER A 391 -16.71 -8.57 47.87
N ARG A 392 -15.93 -9.22 48.75
CA ARG A 392 -14.89 -8.54 49.54
C ARG A 392 -13.71 -8.04 48.70
N PHE A 393 -13.49 -8.63 47.52
CA PHE A 393 -12.50 -8.16 46.55
C PHE A 393 -13.00 -6.90 45.83
N GLU A 394 -14.24 -6.87 45.35
CA GLU A 394 -14.83 -5.71 44.69
C GLU A 394 -14.93 -4.47 45.61
N GLU A 395 -15.26 -4.65 46.90
CA GLU A 395 -15.31 -3.54 47.87
C GLU A 395 -13.94 -2.88 48.13
N LEU A 396 -12.84 -3.63 47.97
CA LEU A 396 -11.48 -3.12 48.17
C LEU A 396 -10.93 -2.44 46.91
N GLU A 397 -11.30 -2.92 45.72
CA GLU A 397 -10.90 -2.36 44.42
C GLU A 397 -11.40 -0.91 44.21
N TYR A 398 -12.50 -0.53 44.88
CA TYR A 398 -13.04 0.83 44.82
C TYR A 398 -12.19 1.87 45.60
N SER A 399 -11.25 1.45 46.47
CA SER A 399 -10.60 2.37 47.43
C SER A 399 -9.12 2.70 47.17
N SER A 400 -8.44 2.13 46.18
CA SER A 400 -7.00 2.35 46.02
C SER A 400 -6.55 2.51 44.56
N ARG A 401 -6.48 3.77 44.09
CA ARG A 401 -5.69 4.17 42.92
C ARG A 401 -4.22 4.39 43.31
N SER A 402 -3.30 3.60 42.73
CA SER A 402 -2.11 4.01 41.94
C SER A 402 -0.90 3.06 42.08
N PRO A 403 -0.32 2.65 40.93
CA PRO A 403 1.13 2.58 40.73
C PRO A 403 1.54 3.35 39.45
N ALA A 404 2.31 4.42 39.59
CA ALA A 404 2.52 5.41 38.52
C ALA A 404 3.39 4.93 37.33
N SER A 405 4.19 3.87 37.45
CA SER A 405 5.07 3.40 36.36
C SER A 405 4.37 2.47 35.37
N ASP A 406 3.58 1.53 35.87
CA ASP A 406 2.88 0.54 35.04
C ASP A 406 1.63 1.15 34.40
N ALA A 407 0.99 2.11 35.07
CA ALA A 407 -0.04 2.96 34.47
C ALA A 407 0.51 3.79 33.29
N THR A 408 1.71 4.36 33.42
CA THR A 408 2.33 5.14 32.33
C THR A 408 2.70 4.26 31.14
N ARG A 409 3.19 3.03 31.39
CA ARG A 409 3.49 2.04 30.34
C ARG A 409 2.22 1.51 29.67
N GLY A 410 1.16 1.23 30.42
CA GLY A 410 -0.15 0.84 29.90
C GLY A 410 -0.75 1.92 29.00
N LEU A 411 -0.72 3.19 29.44
CA LEU A 411 -1.19 4.33 28.63
C LEU A 411 -0.40 4.49 27.32
N ALA A 412 0.91 4.24 27.33
CA ALA A 412 1.74 4.26 26.14
C ALA A 412 1.39 3.12 25.15
N LEU A 413 1.17 1.90 25.66
CA LEU A 413 0.74 0.76 24.86
C LEU A 413 -0.66 0.97 24.27
N GLU A 414 -1.61 1.50 25.03
CA GLU A 414 -2.94 1.86 24.53
C GLU A 414 -2.88 2.93 23.44
N ALA A 415 -2.00 3.94 23.60
CA ALA A 415 -1.80 4.95 22.57
C ALA A 415 -1.20 4.35 21.29
N GLN A 416 -0.29 3.38 21.41
CA GLN A 416 0.28 2.65 20.28
C GLN A 416 -0.77 1.79 19.56
N ILE A 417 -1.64 1.10 20.31
CA ILE A 417 -2.76 0.33 19.77
C ILE A 417 -3.72 1.25 19.02
N ARG A 418 -4.12 2.38 19.62
CA ARG A 418 -5.00 3.37 18.97
C ARG A 418 -4.42 3.87 17.64
N ARG A 419 -3.14 4.26 17.61
CA ARG A 419 -2.47 4.69 16.38
C ARG A 419 -2.44 3.59 15.32
N ALA A 420 -2.11 2.36 15.70
CA ALA A 420 -2.09 1.24 14.76
C ALA A 420 -3.48 0.96 14.18
N VAL A 421 -4.55 1.06 14.98
CA VAL A 421 -5.94 0.93 14.50
C VAL A 421 -6.30 2.04 13.51
N GLU A 422 -6.00 3.30 13.83
CA GLU A 422 -6.27 4.43 12.94
C GLU A 422 -5.52 4.31 11.60
N GLN A 423 -4.27 3.83 11.62
CA GLN A 423 -3.48 3.60 10.41
C GLN A 423 -4.02 2.42 9.59
N ILE A 424 -4.41 1.31 10.24
CA ILE A 424 -5.06 0.18 9.56
C ILE A 424 -6.35 0.63 8.86
N GLU A 425 -7.19 1.43 9.52
CA GLU A 425 -8.42 1.97 8.90
C GLU A 425 -8.14 2.95 7.75
N GLN A 426 -7.02 3.68 7.78
CA GLN A 426 -6.60 4.52 6.65
C GLN A 426 -6.14 3.66 5.48
N ILE A 427 -5.38 2.61 5.73
CA ILE A 427 -4.90 1.67 4.70
C ILE A 427 -6.07 0.87 4.11
N ASP A 428 -7.01 0.40 4.92
CA ASP A 428 -8.20 -0.31 4.44
C ASP A 428 -9.02 0.58 3.48
N ARG A 429 -9.19 1.87 3.81
CA ARG A 429 -9.83 2.84 2.90
C ARG A 429 -9.03 3.09 1.62
N LEU A 430 -7.70 3.07 1.69
CA LEU A 430 -6.83 3.20 0.52
C LEU A 430 -6.97 1.99 -0.40
N ILE A 431 -6.94 0.78 0.15
CA ILE A 431 -7.13 -0.48 -0.59
C ILE A 431 -8.53 -0.49 -1.23
N ASP A 432 -9.57 -0.16 -0.48
CA ASP A 432 -10.95 -0.09 -0.98
C ASP A 432 -11.17 1.00 -2.04
N SER A 433 -10.30 2.03 -2.10
CA SER A 433 -10.37 3.07 -3.13
C SER A 433 -9.70 2.66 -4.46
N GLN A 434 -8.85 1.64 -4.41
CA GLN A 434 -8.01 1.17 -5.51
C GLN A 434 -8.54 -0.14 -6.12
N LEU A 435 -9.35 -0.91 -5.37
CA LEU A 435 -10.16 -2.05 -5.83
C LEU A 435 -11.54 -1.59 -6.32
#